data_AF-H3KGE0-F1
#
_entry.id   AF-H3KGE0-F1
#
_cell.length_a   1.000
_cell.length_b   1.000
_cell.length_c   1.000
_cell.angle_alpha   90.00
_cell.angle_beta   90.00
_cell.angle_gamma   90.00
#
_symmetry.space_group_name_H-M   'P 1'
#
loop_
_entity.id
_entity.type
_entity.pdbx_description
1 polymer ?
#
loop_
_entity_poly.entity_id
_entity_poly.type
_entity_poly.pdbx_seq_one_letter_code
_entity_poly.pdbx_strand_id
1 'polypeptide(L)'
;MKPHTLRTLLALTSAGLLLTGCAGNVVDPAPIETVQAKAQTGKAKQPDKPVPMSVATFQALRGDGLYYFDNAAPSRFFVSESIATNGRWPVEEEFRRGASHGFTWGSGAAAILRNGRALDPQAAESVSVEKNGDVILHFRNEKNSKETLTLRLKLEAYDLSGLPIGYYLVTRSGRSTPAGYFIGERYVFPQGSVGYRAVLTTPKDEVIVPTKQAFSGSETIEAFSQRFTKEIPYCLRYIPGKRSEPIGLRFDEPIQKKTVKQKGKTVEAAQKGEVELYEVKKGTLFCAKEKERSIGEADWNLRWVNGTRTISFTFPEHLNPEDYGVAKAHRDALRVALAQEKAGKKTKLVPARLWLAGKPITDYQWRFNRKAAEAIEAALKATEEKREAWEAKQKRPQPKNK
;
A
#
# COMPACT_ATOMS: atom_id res chain seq x y z
N MET A 1 5.71 30.04 66.71
CA MET A 1 4.24 30.12 66.82
C MET A 1 3.63 29.97 65.44
N LYS A 2 2.71 29.00 65.36
CA LYS A 2 1.79 28.62 64.28
C LYS A 2 2.31 28.08 62.92
N PRO A 3 1.61 27.07 62.36
CA PRO A 3 2.15 26.06 61.45
C PRO A 3 1.35 25.93 60.13
N HIS A 4 1.72 24.93 59.31
CA HIS A 4 0.93 24.32 58.23
C HIS A 4 0.67 25.21 56.99
N THR A 5 0.68 24.73 55.74
CA THR A 5 0.31 23.40 55.25
C THR A 5 0.94 23.16 53.88
N LEU A 6 1.68 22.05 53.76
CA LEU A 6 2.04 21.46 52.48
C LEU A 6 0.73 20.96 51.83
N ARG A 7 0.29 21.58 50.73
CA ARG A 7 -0.81 21.03 49.91
C ARG A 7 -0.22 20.20 48.79
N THR A 8 -0.09 18.92 49.06
CA THR A 8 0.03 17.85 48.08
C THR A 8 -1.22 17.89 47.19
N LEU A 9 -1.08 18.33 45.95
CA LEU A 9 -2.09 18.11 44.91
C LEU A 9 -1.67 16.85 44.13
N LEU A 10 -2.18 15.70 44.61
CA LEU A 10 -2.44 14.57 43.73
C LEU A 10 -3.45 15.05 42.68
N ALA A 11 -2.98 15.32 41.47
CA ALA A 11 -3.86 15.37 40.31
C ALA A 11 -3.73 14.02 39.58
N LEU A 12 -4.81 13.25 39.68
CA LEU A 12 -4.95 11.94 39.06
C LEU A 12 -4.62 11.97 37.56
N THR A 13 -3.80 10.99 37.20
CA THR A 13 -3.72 10.36 35.90
C THR A 13 -5.09 10.05 35.29
N SER A 14 -5.43 10.70 34.17
CA SER A 14 -6.37 10.16 33.17
C SER A 14 -6.38 11.05 31.93
N ALA A 15 -5.31 11.02 31.15
CA ALA A 15 -5.34 11.46 29.75
C ALA A 15 -5.13 10.22 28.87
N GLY A 16 -6.17 9.37 28.84
CA GLY A 16 -6.31 8.31 27.86
C GLY A 16 -6.56 8.91 26.48
N LEU A 17 -5.51 9.40 25.83
CA LEU A 17 -5.52 9.66 24.39
C LEU A 17 -5.46 8.30 23.67
N LEU A 18 -6.59 7.58 23.69
CA LEU A 18 -6.84 6.42 22.85
C LEU A 18 -7.12 6.92 21.42
N LEU A 19 -6.10 7.40 20.73
CA LEU A 19 -6.08 7.39 19.27
C LEU A 19 -5.78 5.94 18.85
N THR A 20 -6.75 5.04 19.01
CA THR A 20 -6.74 3.75 18.32
C THR A 20 -6.88 4.05 16.83
N GLY A 21 -5.84 3.75 16.05
CA GLY A 21 -5.90 3.85 14.59
C GLY A 21 -7.11 3.07 14.09
N CYS A 22 -8.11 3.81 13.66
CA CYS A 22 -9.43 3.32 13.29
C CYS A 22 -9.34 2.31 12.13
N ALA A 23 -10.45 1.65 11.85
CA ALA A 23 -10.79 1.07 10.55
C ALA A 23 -10.85 2.18 9.48
N GLY A 24 -9.71 2.84 9.26
CA GLY A 24 -9.52 3.94 8.34
C GLY A 24 -9.31 3.34 6.96
N ASN A 25 -10.13 3.83 6.03
CA ASN A 25 -9.99 3.63 4.60
C ASN A 25 -8.50 3.67 4.20
N VAL A 26 -8.13 2.90 3.18
CA VAL A 26 -6.92 3.22 2.41
C VAL A 26 -6.95 4.74 2.17
N VAL A 27 -5.91 5.47 2.60
CA VAL A 27 -5.83 6.92 2.37
C VAL A 27 -5.47 7.10 0.90
N ASP A 28 -6.42 6.74 0.04
CA ASP A 28 -6.77 7.53 -1.11
C ASP A 28 -7.76 8.58 -0.57
N PRO A 29 -7.85 9.80 -1.17
CA PRO A 29 -8.87 10.77 -0.79
C PRO A 29 -10.23 10.07 -0.66
N ALA A 30 -11.01 10.51 0.33
CA ALA A 30 -12.27 9.90 0.79
C ALA A 30 -13.02 9.16 -0.32
N PRO A 31 -13.60 7.97 -0.04
CA PRO A 31 -14.45 7.31 -1.02
C PRO A 31 -15.45 8.37 -1.48
N ILE A 32 -15.40 8.68 -2.78
CA ILE A 32 -16.44 9.47 -3.42
C ILE A 32 -17.72 8.80 -2.93
N GLU A 33 -18.49 9.49 -2.08
CA GLU A 33 -19.86 9.11 -1.79
C GLU A 33 -20.40 8.65 -3.11
N THR A 34 -20.76 7.37 -3.19
CA THR A 34 -21.34 6.74 -4.37
C THR A 34 -21.99 7.83 -5.17
N VAL A 35 -21.37 8.24 -6.29
CA VAL A 35 -22.10 8.99 -7.29
C VAL A 35 -23.22 8.02 -7.57
N GLN A 36 -24.39 8.29 -6.99
CA GLN A 36 -25.62 7.61 -7.32
C GLN A 36 -25.86 8.07 -8.75
N ALA A 37 -25.15 7.43 -9.67
CA ALA A 37 -25.61 7.31 -11.01
C ALA A 37 -26.95 6.61 -10.84
N LYS A 38 -28.04 7.33 -11.13
CA LYS A 38 -29.16 6.70 -11.81
C LYS A 38 -28.52 5.80 -12.84
N ALA A 39 -28.63 4.49 -12.63
CA ALA A 39 -28.21 3.51 -13.60
C ALA A 39 -28.85 3.94 -14.92
N GLN A 40 -28.03 4.46 -15.84
CA GLN A 40 -28.46 4.50 -17.22
C GLN A 40 -28.62 3.03 -17.57
N THR A 41 -29.87 2.61 -17.71
CA THR A 41 -30.33 1.29 -18.09
C THR A 41 -29.97 1.01 -19.55
N GLY A 42 -28.68 1.05 -19.85
CA GLY A 42 -28.07 0.45 -21.03
C GLY A 42 -27.05 -0.54 -20.50
N LYS A 43 -27.13 -1.79 -20.94
CA LYS A 43 -26.03 -2.75 -20.74
C LYS A 43 -24.79 -2.15 -21.41
N ALA A 44 -23.94 -1.47 -20.66
CA ALA A 44 -22.62 -1.08 -21.14
C ALA A 44 -21.92 -2.38 -21.54
N LYS A 45 -21.61 -2.50 -22.83
CA LYS A 45 -20.89 -3.65 -23.36
C LYS A 45 -19.56 -3.69 -22.59
N GLN A 46 -19.29 -4.79 -21.90
CA GLN A 46 -18.02 -4.93 -21.20
C GLN A 46 -16.91 -4.66 -22.24
N PRO A 47 -15.98 -3.72 -22.00
CA PRO A 47 -14.96 -3.38 -22.97
C PRO A 47 -14.21 -4.65 -23.38
N ASP A 48 -13.85 -4.75 -24.66
CA ASP A 48 -13.04 -5.87 -25.15
C ASP A 48 -11.78 -5.99 -24.28
N LYS A 49 -11.44 -7.23 -23.89
CA LYS A 49 -10.30 -7.46 -23.01
C LYS A 49 -9.01 -7.08 -23.75
N PRO A 50 -8.06 -6.43 -23.08
CA PRO A 50 -6.78 -6.09 -23.70
C PRO A 50 -6.04 -7.36 -24.13
N VAL A 51 -5.43 -7.33 -25.31
CA VAL A 51 -4.81 -8.51 -25.91
C VAL A 51 -3.35 -8.62 -25.44
N PRO A 52 -2.94 -9.72 -24.78
CA PRO A 52 -1.56 -9.86 -24.34
C PRO A 52 -0.58 -9.82 -25.51
N MET A 53 0.58 -9.20 -25.30
CA MET A 53 1.65 -9.13 -26.29
C MET A 53 3.02 -9.40 -25.68
N SER A 54 3.96 -9.86 -26.50
CA SER A 54 5.32 -10.16 -26.07
C SER A 54 6.22 -8.94 -26.23
N VAL A 55 6.47 -8.22 -25.14
CA VAL A 55 7.46 -7.15 -25.07
C VAL A 55 8.38 -7.45 -23.89
N ALA A 56 9.69 -7.46 -24.12
CA ALA A 56 10.65 -7.63 -23.05
C ALA A 56 10.62 -6.41 -22.11
N THR A 57 10.63 -6.65 -20.80
CA THR A 57 10.57 -5.60 -19.77
C THR A 57 11.58 -4.49 -20.02
N PHE A 58 12.83 -4.85 -20.30
CA PHE A 58 13.88 -3.85 -20.55
C PHE A 58 13.62 -2.99 -21.80
N GLN A 59 13.02 -3.56 -22.86
CA GLN A 59 12.71 -2.81 -24.06
C GLN A 59 11.65 -1.73 -23.81
N ALA A 60 10.65 -2.01 -22.97
CA ALA A 60 9.63 -1.03 -22.59
C ALA A 60 10.18 0.14 -21.77
N LEU A 61 11.34 -0.03 -21.12
CA LEU A 61 12.02 1.02 -20.36
C LEU A 61 12.93 1.91 -21.22
N ARG A 62 13.29 1.47 -22.44
CA ARG A 62 14.16 2.24 -23.35
C ARG A 62 13.37 3.25 -24.17
N GLY A 63 14.10 4.17 -24.80
CA GLY A 63 13.52 5.20 -25.66
C GLY A 63 12.67 6.15 -24.83
N ASP A 64 11.39 6.28 -25.17
CA ASP A 64 10.46 7.16 -24.46
C ASP A 64 10.12 6.64 -23.04
N GLY A 65 10.33 5.34 -22.79
CA GLY A 65 10.05 4.69 -21.53
C GLY A 65 8.56 4.50 -21.22
N LEU A 66 8.24 4.46 -19.93
CA LEU A 66 6.92 4.16 -19.40
C LEU A 66 6.23 5.41 -18.86
N TYR A 67 5.10 5.74 -19.45
CA TYR A 67 4.22 6.79 -18.97
C TYR A 67 3.17 6.25 -18.02
N TYR A 68 2.78 7.04 -17.03
CA TYR A 68 1.67 6.71 -16.16
C TYR A 68 1.02 7.95 -15.59
N PHE A 69 -0.21 7.79 -15.13
CA PHE A 69 -1.06 8.90 -14.76
C PHE A 69 -1.60 8.68 -13.35
N ASP A 70 -1.25 9.59 -12.44
CA ASP A 70 -1.93 9.72 -11.15
C ASP A 70 -3.08 10.72 -11.33
N ASN A 71 -4.28 10.19 -11.55
CA ASN A 71 -5.43 10.96 -12.03
C ASN A 71 -5.09 11.71 -13.33
N ALA A 72 -4.89 13.03 -13.26
CA ALA A 72 -4.56 13.88 -14.42
C ALA A 72 -3.07 14.29 -14.46
N ALA A 73 -2.25 13.85 -13.50
CA ALA A 73 -0.83 14.18 -13.45
C ALA A 73 -0.03 13.11 -14.20
N PRO A 74 0.59 13.45 -15.35
CA PRO A 74 1.49 12.52 -16.04
C PRO A 74 2.79 12.36 -15.28
N SER A 75 3.40 11.19 -15.44
CA SER A 75 4.75 10.88 -14.99
C SER A 75 5.38 9.88 -15.95
N ARG A 76 6.71 9.84 -16.00
CA ARG A 76 7.48 9.05 -16.96
C ARG A 76 8.69 8.43 -16.30
N PHE A 77 8.87 7.12 -16.46
CA PHE A 77 10.00 6.37 -15.95
C PHE A 77 10.75 5.71 -17.13
N PHE A 78 12.05 5.98 -17.27
CA PHE A 78 12.81 5.56 -18.44
C PHE A 78 14.30 5.33 -18.12
N VAL A 79 14.96 4.55 -18.97
CA VAL A 79 16.42 4.42 -19.00
C VAL A 79 17.01 5.65 -19.67
N SER A 80 17.82 6.43 -18.94
CA SER A 80 18.33 7.72 -19.42
C SER A 80 19.56 7.60 -20.31
N GLU A 81 20.34 6.53 -20.17
CA GLU A 81 21.54 6.29 -20.99
C GLU A 81 21.45 4.99 -21.79
N SER A 82 22.03 5.00 -22.99
CA SER A 82 22.02 3.84 -23.90
C SER A 82 23.05 2.77 -23.51
N ILE A 83 24.07 3.10 -22.73
CA ILE A 83 25.19 2.23 -22.36
C ILE A 83 25.11 1.88 -20.87
N ALA A 84 25.36 0.61 -20.54
CA ALA A 84 25.45 0.19 -19.15
C ALA A 84 26.80 0.61 -18.54
N THR A 85 26.78 1.16 -17.34
CA THR A 85 27.97 1.31 -16.50
C THR A 85 27.97 0.20 -15.45
N ASN A 86 29.02 -0.64 -15.44
CA ASN A 86 29.13 -1.81 -14.55
C ASN A 86 27.91 -2.76 -14.61
N GLY A 87 27.36 -2.97 -15.81
CA GLY A 87 26.19 -3.85 -16.02
C GLY A 87 24.86 -3.25 -15.53
N ARG A 88 24.82 -1.95 -15.25
CA ARG A 88 23.62 -1.22 -14.84
C ARG A 88 23.37 -0.03 -15.76
N TRP A 89 22.11 0.15 -16.15
CA TRP A 89 21.66 1.34 -16.90
C TRP A 89 21.03 2.32 -15.92
N PRO A 90 21.43 3.60 -15.93
CA PRO A 90 20.76 4.61 -15.12
C PRO A 90 19.31 4.78 -15.57
N VAL A 91 18.45 5.09 -14.60
CA VAL A 91 17.04 5.41 -14.86
C VAL A 91 16.70 6.76 -14.28
N GLU A 92 15.77 7.43 -14.95
CA GLU A 92 15.21 8.70 -14.53
C GLU A 92 13.70 8.62 -14.45
N GLU A 93 13.15 9.47 -13.58
CA GLU A 93 11.72 9.60 -13.41
C GLU A 93 11.31 11.08 -13.44
N GLU A 94 10.45 11.43 -14.38
CA GLU A 94 9.84 12.75 -14.49
C GLU A 94 8.45 12.70 -13.87
N PHE A 95 8.18 13.53 -12.88
CA PHE A 95 6.89 13.59 -12.22
C PHE A 95 6.64 14.98 -11.64
N ARG A 96 5.35 15.35 -11.53
CA ARG A 96 4.98 16.60 -10.85
C ARG A 96 5.19 16.45 -9.35
N ARG A 97 5.74 17.48 -8.69
CA ARG A 97 5.89 17.50 -7.23
C ARG A 97 4.56 17.16 -6.54
N GLY A 98 4.59 16.13 -5.69
CA GLY A 98 3.44 15.65 -4.94
C GLY A 98 2.56 14.63 -5.68
N ALA A 99 2.82 14.34 -6.95
CA ALA A 99 2.22 13.21 -7.65
C ALA A 99 2.83 11.89 -7.16
N SER A 100 2.03 10.83 -7.14
CA SER A 100 2.54 9.49 -6.84
C SER A 100 3.52 9.05 -7.92
N HIS A 101 4.72 8.59 -7.54
CA HIS A 101 5.74 8.19 -8.51
C HIS A 101 6.38 6.82 -8.19
N GLY A 102 7.19 6.29 -9.10
CA GLY A 102 7.78 4.96 -9.05
C GLY A 102 6.79 3.82 -9.30
N PHE A 103 7.25 2.60 -9.02
CA PHE A 103 6.41 1.40 -8.98
C PHE A 103 5.80 1.21 -7.59
N THR A 104 4.64 0.54 -7.54
CA THR A 104 3.90 0.35 -6.29
C THR A 104 4.04 -1.05 -5.74
N TRP A 105 4.33 -1.09 -4.45
CA TRP A 105 4.61 -2.32 -3.73
C TRP A 105 3.32 -2.73 -3.01
N GLY A 106 2.37 -3.28 -3.76
CA GLY A 106 1.05 -3.65 -3.25
C GLY A 106 0.09 -2.45 -3.21
N SER A 107 -0.69 -2.29 -2.14
CA SER A 107 -1.73 -1.25 -2.02
C SER A 107 -1.20 0.19 -1.83
N GLY A 108 -0.13 0.59 -2.53
CA GLY A 108 0.46 1.93 -2.45
C GLY A 108 1.42 2.13 -1.26
N ALA A 109 2.40 1.26 -1.10
CA ALA A 109 3.44 1.39 -0.07
C ALA A 109 4.08 2.78 0.00
N ALA A 110 4.14 3.35 1.21
CA ALA A 110 4.78 4.62 1.48
C ALA A 110 6.24 4.49 1.94
N ALA A 111 6.63 3.35 2.51
CA ALA A 111 8.01 3.07 2.91
C ALA A 111 8.32 1.57 2.95
N ILE A 112 9.62 1.24 2.92
CA ILE A 112 10.15 -0.08 3.27
C ILE A 112 10.97 0.06 4.56
N LEU A 113 10.82 -0.87 5.51
CA LEU A 113 11.58 -0.83 6.75
C LEU A 113 12.87 -1.65 6.67
N ARG A 114 13.99 -1.01 7.02
CA ARG A 114 15.32 -1.62 7.15
C ARG A 114 15.96 -1.22 8.45
N ASN A 115 16.37 -2.18 9.27
CA ASN A 115 16.94 -1.90 10.60
C ASN A 115 16.03 -1.02 11.48
N GLY A 116 14.71 -1.08 11.24
CA GLY A 116 13.68 -0.21 11.82
C GLY A 116 13.54 1.17 11.17
N ARG A 117 14.34 1.54 10.16
CA ARG A 117 14.23 2.85 9.49
C ARG A 117 13.34 2.77 8.26
N ALA A 118 12.48 3.77 8.08
CA ALA A 118 11.66 3.93 6.88
C ALA A 118 12.51 4.49 5.73
N LEU A 119 12.70 3.67 4.70
CA LEU A 119 13.32 4.05 3.44
C LEU A 119 12.25 4.45 2.43
N ASP A 120 12.56 5.46 1.62
CA ASP A 120 11.68 5.84 0.51
C ASP A 120 11.71 4.75 -0.57
N PRO A 121 10.55 4.19 -0.95
CA PRO A 121 10.52 3.10 -1.89
C PRO A 121 10.54 3.58 -3.36
N GLN A 122 10.66 4.89 -3.64
CA GLN A 122 10.39 5.46 -4.97
C GLN A 122 11.60 6.12 -5.68
N ALA A 123 12.83 5.70 -5.40
CA ALA A 123 14.02 6.24 -6.08
C ALA A 123 14.94 5.14 -6.62
N ALA A 124 14.49 4.44 -7.66
CA ALA A 124 15.37 3.59 -8.44
C ALA A 124 16.41 4.48 -9.13
N GLU A 125 17.69 4.13 -9.02
CA GLU A 125 18.79 4.86 -9.65
C GLU A 125 19.27 4.19 -10.93
N SER A 126 19.13 2.87 -10.98
CA SER A 126 19.55 2.09 -12.14
C SER A 126 18.82 0.76 -12.23
N VAL A 127 18.95 0.13 -13.38
CA VAL A 127 18.39 -1.18 -13.67
C VAL A 127 19.45 -2.13 -14.23
N SER A 128 19.28 -3.43 -13.99
CA SER A 128 20.05 -4.48 -14.67
C SER A 128 19.11 -5.54 -15.22
N VAL A 129 19.51 -6.22 -16.29
CA VAL A 129 18.69 -7.25 -16.93
C VAL A 129 19.11 -8.64 -16.44
N GLU A 130 18.16 -9.45 -15.98
CA GLU A 130 18.38 -10.85 -15.65
C GLU A 130 18.36 -11.72 -16.92
N LYS A 131 18.93 -12.93 -16.85
CA LYS A 131 19.02 -13.86 -18.01
C LYS A 131 17.66 -14.22 -18.62
N ASN A 132 16.60 -14.21 -17.80
CA ASN A 132 15.23 -14.48 -18.21
C ASN A 132 14.52 -13.27 -18.83
N GLY A 133 15.18 -12.12 -18.94
CA GLY A 133 14.62 -10.88 -19.49
C GLY A 133 13.89 -9.99 -18.47
N ASP A 134 13.78 -10.43 -17.21
CA ASP A 134 13.27 -9.59 -16.12
C ASP A 134 14.29 -8.49 -15.78
N VAL A 135 13.81 -7.41 -15.17
CA VAL A 135 14.65 -6.27 -14.80
C VAL A 135 14.75 -6.19 -13.30
N ILE A 136 15.97 -6.02 -12.78
CA ILE A 136 16.18 -5.66 -11.38
C ILE A 136 16.28 -4.14 -11.28
N LEU A 137 15.41 -3.53 -10.47
CA LEU A 137 15.52 -2.14 -10.04
C LEU A 137 16.49 -2.06 -8.85
N HIS A 138 17.49 -1.18 -8.97
CA HIS A 138 18.46 -0.87 -7.92
C HIS A 138 18.15 0.50 -7.34
N PHE A 139 17.93 0.55 -6.03
CA PHE A 139 17.59 1.78 -5.31
C PHE A 139 18.82 2.37 -4.62
N ARG A 140 18.80 3.70 -4.45
CA ARG A 140 19.83 4.41 -3.68
C ARG A 140 19.97 3.81 -2.30
N ASN A 141 21.21 3.48 -1.92
CA ASN A 141 21.49 3.04 -0.57
C ASN A 141 21.68 4.23 0.37
N GLU A 142 21.25 4.13 1.63
CA GLU A 142 21.68 5.10 2.65
C GLU A 142 23.21 5.05 2.77
N LYS A 143 23.85 6.21 2.99
CA LYS A 143 25.29 6.27 3.31
C LYS A 143 25.56 5.30 4.48
N ASN A 144 26.41 4.30 4.24
CA ASN A 144 26.81 3.21 5.16
C ASN A 144 25.91 1.95 5.23
N SER A 145 24.87 1.82 4.41
CA SER A 145 24.17 0.55 4.27
C SER A 145 24.88 -0.34 3.24
N LYS A 146 25.08 -1.62 3.57
CA LYS A 146 25.68 -2.63 2.67
C LYS A 146 24.64 -3.37 1.82
N GLU A 147 23.34 -3.23 2.14
CA GLU A 147 22.28 -3.96 1.44
C GLU A 147 21.47 -3.01 0.55
N THR A 148 21.48 -3.26 -0.76
CA THR A 148 20.61 -2.58 -1.72
C THR A 148 19.25 -3.28 -1.76
N LEU A 149 18.17 -2.51 -1.68
CA LEU A 149 16.85 -3.02 -2.02
C LEU A 149 16.89 -3.52 -3.47
N THR A 150 16.54 -4.78 -3.65
CA THR A 150 16.53 -5.45 -4.95
C THR A 150 15.08 -5.79 -5.26
N LEU A 151 14.52 -5.16 -6.30
CA LEU A 151 13.17 -5.45 -6.77
C LEU A 151 13.25 -5.98 -8.19
N ARG A 152 12.71 -7.17 -8.41
CA ARG A 152 12.49 -7.69 -9.77
C ARG A 152 11.20 -7.10 -10.31
N LEU A 153 11.27 -6.60 -11.53
CA LEU A 153 10.20 -6.03 -12.32
C LEU A 153 10.05 -6.90 -13.57
N LYS A 154 8.81 -7.36 -13.77
CA LYS A 154 8.33 -7.90 -15.04
C LYS A 154 7.20 -7.01 -15.54
N LEU A 155 7.22 -6.65 -16.81
CA LEU A 155 6.13 -5.93 -17.45
C LEU A 155 5.34 -6.90 -18.32
N GLU A 156 4.06 -7.06 -18.01
CA GLU A 156 3.13 -7.75 -18.88
C GLU A 156 2.52 -6.71 -19.82
N ALA A 157 2.82 -6.84 -21.11
CA ALA A 157 2.37 -5.90 -22.14
C ALA A 157 1.05 -6.36 -22.75
N TYR A 158 0.23 -5.39 -23.12
CA TYR A 158 -1.05 -5.60 -23.76
C TYR A 158 -1.27 -4.56 -24.85
N ASP A 159 -1.78 -5.00 -26.00
CA ASP A 159 -2.30 -4.10 -27.02
C ASP A 159 -3.63 -3.50 -26.54
N LEU A 160 -3.69 -2.17 -26.54
CA LEU A 160 -4.86 -1.39 -26.15
C LEU A 160 -5.58 -0.76 -27.33
N SER A 161 -5.10 -0.97 -28.56
CA SER A 161 -5.63 -0.31 -29.76
C SER A 161 -7.15 -0.51 -29.89
N GLY A 162 -7.88 0.59 -30.04
CA GLY A 162 -9.34 0.61 -30.13
C GLY A 162 -10.08 0.48 -28.80
N LEU A 163 -9.39 0.23 -27.68
CA LEU A 163 -10.02 0.10 -26.37
C LEU A 163 -10.29 1.47 -25.73
N PRO A 164 -11.33 1.59 -24.87
CA PRO A 164 -11.68 2.88 -24.29
C PRO A 164 -10.69 3.31 -23.21
N ILE A 165 -10.17 4.53 -23.31
CA ILE A 165 -9.08 5.06 -22.47
C ILE A 165 -9.46 5.08 -20.98
N GLY A 166 -10.68 5.50 -20.65
CA GLY A 166 -11.10 5.77 -19.27
C GLY A 166 -10.94 4.57 -18.33
N TYR A 167 -11.13 3.35 -18.86
CA TYR A 167 -11.04 2.10 -18.07
C TYR A 167 -9.62 1.72 -17.64
N TYR A 168 -8.60 2.32 -18.25
CA TYR A 168 -7.19 2.05 -17.95
C TYR A 168 -6.59 3.12 -17.03
N LEU A 169 -7.32 4.20 -16.74
CA LEU A 169 -6.93 5.22 -15.78
C LEU A 169 -7.43 4.86 -14.38
N VAL A 170 -6.70 3.94 -13.75
CA VAL A 170 -6.98 3.44 -12.41
C VAL A 170 -5.87 3.80 -11.43
N THR A 171 -6.22 3.88 -10.15
CA THR A 171 -5.30 4.06 -9.04
C THR A 171 -4.43 2.81 -8.85
N ARG A 172 -3.43 2.94 -7.97
CA ARG A 172 -2.55 1.86 -7.50
C ARG A 172 -3.32 0.70 -6.84
N SER A 173 -4.51 0.99 -6.30
CA SER A 173 -5.44 0.03 -5.72
C SER A 173 -6.43 -0.57 -6.75
N GLY A 174 -6.30 -0.20 -8.04
CA GLY A 174 -7.14 -0.70 -9.13
C GLY A 174 -8.51 -0.03 -9.24
N ARG A 175 -8.74 1.09 -8.54
CA ARG A 175 -10.00 1.85 -8.59
C ARG A 175 -9.97 2.87 -9.73
N SER A 176 -11.10 3.14 -10.37
CA SER A 176 -11.16 4.22 -11.37
C SER A 176 -10.74 5.55 -10.75
N THR A 177 -9.86 6.28 -11.44
CA THR A 177 -9.57 7.68 -11.11
C THR A 177 -10.75 8.58 -11.53
N PRO A 178 -10.87 9.80 -10.97
CA PRO A 178 -11.82 10.79 -11.47
C PRO A 178 -11.64 11.06 -12.97
N ALA A 179 -10.40 11.22 -13.44
CA ALA A 179 -10.10 11.35 -14.86
C ALA A 179 -10.63 10.17 -15.69
N GLY A 180 -10.38 8.94 -15.24
CA GLY A 180 -10.91 7.72 -15.88
C GLY A 180 -12.42 7.73 -16.00
N TYR A 181 -13.13 8.20 -14.97
CA TYR A 181 -14.58 8.33 -14.99
C TYR A 181 -15.08 9.38 -16.00
N PHE A 182 -14.45 10.56 -16.06
CA PHE A 182 -14.88 11.63 -16.97
C PHE A 182 -14.58 11.34 -18.44
N ILE A 183 -13.45 10.67 -18.70
CA ILE A 183 -13.08 10.18 -20.03
C ILE A 183 -14.04 9.05 -20.44
N GLY A 184 -14.23 8.07 -19.55
CA GLY A 184 -15.12 6.93 -19.78
C GLY A 184 -14.82 6.22 -21.11
N GLU A 185 -15.87 5.93 -21.87
CA GLU A 185 -15.76 5.28 -23.18
C GLU A 185 -15.60 6.25 -24.36
N ARG A 186 -15.54 7.57 -24.11
CA ARG A 186 -15.64 8.60 -25.17
C ARG A 186 -14.41 8.69 -26.06
N TYR A 187 -13.27 8.24 -25.56
CA TYR A 187 -11.99 8.28 -26.25
C TYR A 187 -11.40 6.88 -26.25
N VAL A 188 -10.83 6.50 -27.38
CA VAL A 188 -10.20 5.19 -27.58
C VAL A 188 -8.72 5.35 -27.87
N PHE A 189 -7.95 4.34 -27.50
CA PHE A 189 -6.53 4.29 -27.82
C PHE A 189 -6.32 4.13 -29.33
N PRO A 190 -5.44 4.93 -29.97
CA PRO A 190 -5.08 4.75 -31.38
C PRO A 190 -4.27 3.47 -31.58
N GLN A 191 -4.15 3.04 -32.85
CA GLN A 191 -3.30 1.90 -33.23
C GLN A 191 -1.86 2.07 -32.74
N GLY A 192 -1.28 0.96 -32.23
CA GLY A 192 0.06 0.93 -31.65
C GLY A 192 0.13 1.39 -30.18
N SER A 193 -1.02 1.55 -29.52
CA SER A 193 -1.08 1.88 -28.10
C SER A 193 -0.83 0.63 -27.26
N VAL A 194 0.15 0.71 -26.35
CA VAL A 194 0.51 -0.41 -25.48
C VAL A 194 0.33 -0.02 -24.02
N GLY A 195 -0.33 -0.90 -23.27
CA GLY A 195 -0.45 -0.84 -21.82
C GLY A 195 0.39 -1.91 -21.16
N TYR A 196 0.99 -1.60 -20.02
CA TYR A 196 1.77 -2.54 -19.22
C TYR A 196 1.24 -2.66 -17.80
N ARG A 197 1.22 -3.90 -17.30
CA ARG A 197 1.06 -4.23 -15.89
C ARG A 197 2.42 -4.59 -15.30
N ALA A 198 2.81 -3.93 -14.21
CA ALA A 198 4.02 -4.28 -13.51
C ALA A 198 3.74 -5.41 -12.51
N VAL A 199 4.48 -6.50 -12.64
CA VAL A 199 4.55 -7.59 -11.67
C VAL A 199 5.89 -7.49 -10.98
N LEU A 200 5.85 -7.32 -9.66
CA LEU A 200 7.03 -7.09 -8.84
C LEU A 200 7.31 -8.31 -7.98
N THR A 201 8.58 -8.61 -7.73
CA THR A 201 9.02 -9.71 -6.84
C THR A 201 10.27 -9.33 -6.06
N THR A 202 10.40 -9.77 -4.82
CA THR A 202 11.60 -9.55 -3.99
C THR A 202 12.32 -10.87 -3.71
N PRO A 203 13.66 -10.93 -3.70
CA PRO A 203 14.39 -12.17 -3.41
C PRO A 203 14.41 -12.54 -1.92
N LYS A 204 14.06 -11.59 -1.04
CA LYS A 204 14.00 -11.75 0.41
C LYS A 204 12.65 -11.24 0.92
N ASP A 205 12.32 -11.62 2.16
CA ASP A 205 11.14 -11.07 2.85
C ASP A 205 11.32 -9.57 3.06
N GLU A 206 10.26 -8.80 2.84
CA GLU A 206 10.27 -7.34 2.92
C GLU A 206 9.20 -6.81 3.85
N VAL A 207 9.54 -5.81 4.66
CA VAL A 207 8.58 -5.11 5.53
C VAL A 207 8.18 -3.81 4.85
N ILE A 208 6.92 -3.71 4.50
CA ILE A 208 6.34 -2.60 3.76
C ILE A 208 5.40 -1.83 4.67
N VAL A 209 5.49 -0.51 4.69
CA VAL A 209 4.58 0.37 5.42
C VAL A 209 3.63 1.02 4.41
N PRO A 210 2.33 0.71 4.43
CA PRO A 210 1.37 1.27 3.48
C PRO A 210 1.17 2.79 3.60
N THR A 211 1.41 3.37 4.77
CA THR A 211 1.20 4.80 5.03
C THR A 211 2.12 5.27 6.15
N LYS A 212 2.75 6.44 5.97
CA LYS A 212 3.61 7.05 7.00
C LYS A 212 2.81 7.66 8.16
N GLN A 213 1.49 7.84 7.98
CA GLN A 213 0.61 8.50 8.94
C GLN A 213 -0.03 7.56 9.96
N ALA A 214 -0.09 6.25 9.69
CA ALA A 214 -0.74 5.32 10.62
C ALA A 214 0.24 4.81 11.69
N PHE A 215 -0.24 4.75 12.93
CA PHE A 215 0.44 4.11 14.06
C PHE A 215 -0.55 3.30 14.87
N SER A 216 -0.09 2.22 15.50
CA SER A 216 -0.94 1.31 16.29
C SER A 216 -1.34 1.87 17.66
N GLY A 217 -0.79 3.01 18.05
CA GLY A 217 -0.93 3.57 19.39
C GLY A 217 0.00 2.93 20.43
N SER A 218 0.93 2.05 20.01
CA SER A 218 1.90 1.38 20.87
C SER A 218 3.34 1.61 20.37
N GLU A 219 4.30 1.56 21.29
CA GLU A 219 5.73 1.65 20.96
C GLU A 219 6.35 0.27 20.68
N THR A 220 5.87 -0.76 21.39
CA THR A 220 6.39 -2.13 21.34
C THR A 220 5.31 -3.15 21.02
N ILE A 221 5.72 -4.36 20.61
CA ILE A 221 4.80 -5.46 20.28
C ILE A 221 4.18 -6.01 21.56
N GLU A 222 4.93 -6.01 22.66
CA GLU A 222 4.48 -6.38 24.00
C GLU A 222 3.36 -5.45 24.46
N ALA A 223 3.60 -4.12 24.44
CA ALA A 223 2.60 -3.13 24.82
C ALA A 223 1.36 -3.17 23.91
N PHE A 224 1.56 -3.45 22.61
CA PHE A 224 0.47 -3.69 21.68
C PHE A 224 -0.35 -4.92 22.06
N SER A 225 0.28 -6.09 22.22
CA SER A 225 -0.42 -7.31 22.58
C SER A 225 -1.18 -7.15 23.90
N GLN A 226 -0.54 -6.61 24.95
CA GLN A 226 -1.17 -6.36 26.25
C GLN A 226 -2.40 -5.45 26.17
N ARG A 227 -2.40 -4.47 25.26
CA ARG A 227 -3.54 -3.58 25.06
C ARG A 227 -4.74 -4.30 24.45
N PHE A 228 -4.48 -5.27 23.59
CA PHE A 228 -5.49 -6.00 22.82
C PHE A 228 -5.67 -7.45 23.30
N THR A 229 -5.44 -7.70 24.59
CA THR A 229 -5.84 -8.95 25.27
C THR A 229 -7.19 -8.87 25.95
N LYS A 230 -7.69 -7.65 26.18
CA LYS A 230 -8.98 -7.41 26.84
C LYS A 230 -10.14 -7.46 25.84
N GLU A 231 -11.34 -7.08 26.26
CA GLU A 231 -12.57 -7.18 25.46
C GLU A 231 -12.50 -6.50 24.09
N ILE A 232 -11.71 -5.43 23.94
CA ILE A 232 -11.66 -4.63 22.72
C ILE A 232 -10.58 -5.19 21.76
N PRO A 233 -10.95 -5.69 20.58
CA PRO A 233 -9.98 -6.15 19.58
C PRO A 233 -9.28 -4.97 18.89
N TYR A 234 -8.15 -5.25 18.24
CA TYR A 234 -7.51 -4.32 17.31
C TYR A 234 -8.14 -4.46 15.92
N CYS A 235 -8.85 -3.42 15.46
CA CYS A 235 -9.44 -3.39 14.13
C CYS A 235 -8.38 -3.34 13.05
N LEU A 236 -8.48 -4.26 12.09
CA LEU A 236 -7.65 -4.26 10.92
C LEU A 236 -8.16 -3.26 9.89
N ARG A 237 -7.24 -2.75 9.08
CA ARG A 237 -7.62 -2.03 7.86
C ARG A 237 -8.17 -3.05 6.87
N TYR A 238 -9.23 -2.68 6.18
CA TYR A 238 -9.89 -3.49 5.16
C TYR A 238 -9.98 -2.72 3.85
N ILE A 239 -10.23 -3.42 2.75
CA ILE A 239 -10.54 -2.84 1.44
C ILE A 239 -12.06 -2.66 1.38
N PRO A 240 -12.59 -1.41 1.31
CA PRO A 240 -14.02 -1.19 1.29
C PRO A 240 -14.70 -1.74 0.04
N GLY A 241 -15.86 -2.37 0.24
CA GLY A 241 -16.73 -2.96 -0.77
C GLY A 241 -18.11 -3.27 -0.17
N LYS A 242 -19.11 -3.52 -1.02
CA LYS A 242 -20.52 -3.73 -0.58
C LYS A 242 -20.68 -4.89 0.40
N ARG A 243 -19.78 -5.88 0.36
CA ARG A 243 -19.81 -7.09 1.20
C ARG A 243 -18.61 -7.20 2.14
N SER A 244 -17.80 -6.16 2.29
CA SER A 244 -16.63 -6.25 3.17
C SER A 244 -17.09 -6.43 4.61
N GLU A 245 -16.52 -7.37 5.35
CA GLU A 245 -16.83 -7.68 6.74
C GLU A 245 -15.55 -7.44 7.56
N PRO A 246 -15.29 -6.20 8.03
CA PRO A 246 -14.01 -5.88 8.63
C PRO A 246 -13.74 -6.74 9.86
N ILE A 247 -12.46 -7.04 10.09
CA ILE A 247 -12.01 -7.98 11.12
C ILE A 247 -11.20 -7.25 12.19
N GLY A 248 -11.38 -7.66 13.44
CA GLY A 248 -10.52 -7.31 14.57
C GLY A 248 -9.76 -8.52 15.09
N LEU A 249 -8.55 -8.29 15.63
CA LEU A 249 -7.74 -9.32 16.31
C LEU A 249 -7.69 -9.11 17.82
N ARG A 250 -7.63 -10.21 18.57
CA ARG A 250 -7.45 -10.22 20.02
C ARG A 250 -6.42 -11.27 20.41
N PHE A 251 -5.50 -10.93 21.31
CA PHE A 251 -4.57 -11.90 21.87
C PHE A 251 -5.17 -12.55 23.12
N ASP A 252 -4.95 -13.84 23.32
CA ASP A 252 -5.37 -14.48 24.58
C ASP A 252 -4.49 -14.02 25.74
N GLU A 253 -3.18 -13.96 25.50
CA GLU A 253 -2.19 -13.52 26.47
C GLU A 253 -1.22 -12.46 25.90
N PRO A 254 -0.72 -11.53 26.74
CA PRO A 254 0.31 -10.60 26.30
C PRO A 254 1.58 -11.33 25.88
N ILE A 255 2.14 -10.97 24.74
CA ILE A 255 3.43 -11.50 24.27
C ILE A 255 4.52 -11.04 25.22
N GLN A 256 5.31 -11.99 25.71
CA GLN A 256 6.50 -11.73 26.52
C GLN A 256 7.77 -11.84 25.67
N LYS A 257 8.74 -10.96 25.91
CA LYS A 257 10.03 -11.02 25.21
C LYS A 257 10.83 -12.24 25.69
N LYS A 258 11.19 -13.13 24.76
CA LYS A 258 12.04 -14.30 25.03
C LYS A 258 13.43 -14.11 24.43
N THR A 259 14.47 -14.49 25.15
CA THR A 259 15.86 -14.43 24.68
C THR A 259 16.51 -15.81 24.72
N VAL A 260 17.42 -16.05 23.77
CA VAL A 260 18.21 -17.27 23.65
C VAL A 260 19.67 -16.92 23.42
N LYS A 261 20.59 -17.79 23.84
CA LYS A 261 22.01 -17.65 23.51
C LYS A 261 22.27 -18.21 22.12
N GLN A 262 22.78 -17.39 21.20
CA GLN A 262 23.27 -17.83 19.89
C GLN A 262 24.71 -17.37 19.70
N LYS A 263 25.62 -18.32 19.43
CA LYS A 263 27.06 -18.06 19.21
C LYS A 263 27.66 -17.15 20.30
N GLY A 264 27.33 -17.42 21.57
CA GLY A 264 27.81 -16.66 22.74
C GLY A 264 27.12 -15.31 22.98
N LYS A 265 26.23 -14.85 22.09
CA LYS A 265 25.48 -13.60 22.26
C LYS A 265 24.03 -13.88 22.66
N THR A 266 23.51 -13.09 23.61
CA THR A 266 22.08 -13.11 23.95
C THR A 266 21.31 -12.37 22.86
N VAL A 267 20.43 -13.09 22.17
CA VAL A 267 19.57 -12.55 21.10
C VAL A 267 18.11 -12.82 21.43
N GLU A 268 17.21 -12.03 20.85
CA GLU A 268 15.78 -12.29 20.98
C GLU A 268 15.37 -13.51 20.14
N ALA A 269 14.58 -14.40 20.74
CA ALA A 269 14.06 -15.58 20.05
C ALA A 269 12.88 -15.21 19.15
N ALA A 270 12.77 -15.87 18.00
CA ALA A 270 11.54 -15.86 17.22
C ALA A 270 10.42 -16.55 18.01
N GLN A 271 9.19 -16.06 17.88
CA GLN A 271 8.03 -16.57 18.60
C GLN A 271 6.84 -16.75 17.66
N LYS A 272 5.93 -17.64 18.02
CA LYS A 272 4.67 -17.88 17.32
C LYS A 272 3.55 -18.13 18.32
N GLY A 273 2.31 -17.94 17.89
CA GLY A 273 1.10 -18.23 18.64
C GLY A 273 -0.12 -17.86 17.81
N GLU A 274 -1.28 -17.74 18.45
CA GLU A 274 -2.55 -17.45 17.79
C GLU A 274 -3.19 -16.16 18.34
N VAL A 275 -4.09 -15.58 17.55
CA VAL A 275 -5.02 -14.52 17.94
C VAL A 275 -6.43 -14.92 17.51
N GLU A 276 -7.42 -14.61 18.35
CA GLU A 276 -8.81 -14.74 17.98
C GLU A 276 -9.24 -13.60 17.04
N LEU A 277 -10.18 -13.93 16.16
CA LEU A 277 -10.71 -13.02 15.15
C LEU A 277 -12.19 -12.72 15.42
N TYR A 278 -12.58 -11.46 15.20
CA TYR A 278 -13.96 -11.00 15.38
C TYR A 278 -14.42 -10.15 14.21
N GLU A 279 -15.69 -10.25 13.85
CA GLU A 279 -16.36 -9.23 13.03
C GLU A 279 -16.42 -7.91 13.83
N VAL A 280 -16.15 -6.77 13.17
CA VAL A 280 -16.21 -5.44 13.80
C VAL A 280 -17.18 -4.51 13.11
N LYS A 281 -17.68 -3.52 13.87
CA LYS A 281 -18.63 -2.53 13.38
C LYS A 281 -18.04 -1.67 12.26
N LYS A 282 -18.84 -1.40 11.24
CA LYS A 282 -18.49 -0.50 10.12
C LYS A 282 -18.80 0.96 10.48
N GLY A 283 -17.99 1.88 9.97
CA GLY A 283 -18.27 3.32 10.05
C GLY A 283 -18.15 3.93 11.45
N THR A 284 -17.64 3.20 12.44
CA THR A 284 -17.40 3.70 13.79
C THR A 284 -15.99 4.28 13.92
N LEU A 285 -15.83 5.33 14.72
CA LEU A 285 -14.50 5.85 15.06
C LEU A 285 -13.71 4.86 15.93
N PHE A 286 -14.39 4.14 16.83
CA PHE A 286 -13.77 3.19 17.73
C PHE A 286 -14.00 1.76 17.27
N CYS A 287 -12.99 0.90 17.51
CA CYS A 287 -13.11 -0.51 17.24
C CYS A 287 -14.09 -1.15 18.23
N ALA A 288 -15.10 -1.83 17.71
CA ALA A 288 -16.09 -2.56 18.50
C ALA A 288 -16.48 -3.82 17.77
N LYS A 289 -16.65 -4.91 18.52
CA LYS A 289 -17.17 -6.16 17.98
C LYS A 289 -18.59 -5.95 17.44
N GLU A 290 -18.88 -6.56 16.29
CA GLU A 290 -20.25 -6.69 15.79
C GLU A 290 -20.98 -7.78 16.58
N LYS A 291 -20.29 -8.90 16.84
CA LYS A 291 -20.78 -10.05 17.59
C LYS A 291 -19.70 -10.50 18.60
N GLU A 292 -20.12 -11.01 19.74
CA GLU A 292 -19.18 -11.55 20.75
C GLU A 292 -18.56 -12.89 20.36
N ARG A 293 -19.12 -13.58 19.36
CA ARG A 293 -18.60 -14.86 18.89
C ARG A 293 -17.36 -14.66 18.03
N SER A 294 -16.29 -15.38 18.35
CA SER A 294 -15.10 -15.49 17.48
C SER A 294 -15.48 -16.11 16.12
N ILE A 295 -14.92 -15.57 15.05
CA ILE A 295 -15.08 -16.07 13.68
C ILE A 295 -13.92 -16.99 13.26
N GLY A 296 -12.96 -17.25 14.15
CA GLY A 296 -11.81 -18.11 13.93
C GLY A 296 -10.55 -17.57 14.59
N GLU A 297 -9.42 -18.18 14.26
CA GLU A 297 -8.11 -17.83 14.80
C GLU A 297 -7.13 -17.53 13.65
N ALA A 298 -6.17 -16.63 13.87
CA ALA A 298 -5.05 -16.41 12.96
C ALA A 298 -3.73 -16.68 13.67
N ASP A 299 -2.81 -17.33 12.97
CA ASP A 299 -1.45 -17.52 13.45
C ASP A 299 -0.68 -16.20 13.39
N TRP A 300 0.07 -15.89 14.45
CA TRP A 300 1.08 -14.84 14.41
C TRP A 300 2.50 -15.39 14.50
N ASN A 301 3.42 -14.70 13.82
CA ASN A 301 4.85 -14.98 13.82
C ASN A 301 5.62 -13.68 14.10
N LEU A 302 6.38 -13.68 15.19
CA LEU A 302 7.25 -12.59 15.63
C LEU A 302 8.72 -12.95 15.32
N ARG A 303 9.35 -12.14 14.46
CA ARG A 303 10.76 -12.30 14.08
C ARG A 303 11.40 -10.98 13.63
N TRP A 304 12.70 -11.01 13.42
CA TRP A 304 13.44 -9.92 12.78
C TRP A 304 13.48 -10.14 11.27
N VAL A 305 13.03 -9.15 10.50
CA VAL A 305 13.06 -9.14 9.02
C VAL A 305 13.90 -7.96 8.58
N ASN A 306 15.05 -8.23 7.95
CA ASN A 306 16.04 -7.22 7.52
C ASN A 306 16.35 -6.17 8.62
N GLY A 307 16.58 -6.65 9.84
CA GLY A 307 16.88 -5.83 11.01
C GLY A 307 15.68 -5.07 11.61
N THR A 308 14.46 -5.33 11.14
CA THR A 308 13.22 -4.74 11.68
C THR A 308 12.43 -5.79 12.46
N ARG A 309 12.13 -5.51 13.73
CA ARG A 309 11.32 -6.39 14.58
C ARG A 309 9.85 -6.32 14.13
N THR A 310 9.30 -7.46 13.73
CA THR A 310 8.02 -7.55 13.01
C THR A 310 7.19 -8.71 13.52
N ILE A 311 5.90 -8.45 13.80
CA ILE A 311 4.88 -9.48 13.98
C ILE A 311 4.02 -9.53 12.72
N SER A 312 3.80 -10.72 12.18
CA SER A 312 2.98 -10.94 10.98
C SER A 312 1.92 -11.99 11.24
N PHE A 313 0.78 -11.88 10.56
CA PHE A 313 -0.40 -12.71 10.79
C PHE A 313 -0.78 -13.51 9.53
N THR A 314 -1.13 -14.78 9.70
CA THR A 314 -1.66 -15.66 8.66
C THR A 314 -3.10 -16.00 8.99
N PHE A 315 -4.01 -15.63 8.09
CA PHE A 315 -5.46 -15.77 8.29
C PHE A 315 -5.99 -17.07 7.65
N PRO A 316 -7.01 -17.71 8.24
CA PRO A 316 -7.68 -18.89 7.70
C PRO A 316 -8.16 -18.74 6.27
N GLU A 317 -8.11 -19.83 5.50
CA GLU A 317 -8.46 -19.85 4.06
C GLU A 317 -9.88 -19.37 3.75
N HIS A 318 -10.84 -19.67 4.65
CA HIS A 318 -12.24 -19.31 4.46
C HIS A 318 -12.53 -17.80 4.58
N LEU A 319 -11.62 -17.02 5.18
CA LEU A 319 -11.80 -15.57 5.30
C LEU A 319 -11.42 -14.87 4.00
N ASN A 320 -12.18 -13.83 3.64
CA ASN A 320 -11.91 -13.02 2.47
C ASN A 320 -10.75 -12.05 2.77
N PRO A 321 -9.66 -12.06 1.98
CA PRO A 321 -8.49 -11.23 2.23
C PRO A 321 -8.75 -9.72 2.25
N GLU A 322 -9.78 -9.27 1.55
CA GLU A 322 -10.16 -7.85 1.52
C GLU A 322 -10.62 -7.35 2.90
N ASP A 323 -11.17 -8.23 3.73
CA ASP A 323 -11.68 -7.92 5.07
C ASP A 323 -10.57 -7.62 6.09
N TYR A 324 -9.35 -8.07 5.80
CA TYR A 324 -8.11 -7.71 6.50
C TYR A 324 -7.13 -6.90 5.61
N GLY A 325 -7.68 -6.31 4.54
CA GLY A 325 -7.04 -5.27 3.74
C GLY A 325 -5.97 -5.76 2.77
N VAL A 326 -6.03 -7.02 2.36
CA VAL A 326 -5.16 -7.61 1.34
C VAL A 326 -6.01 -7.87 0.09
N ALA A 327 -5.55 -7.41 -1.07
CA ALA A 327 -6.24 -7.73 -2.32
C ALA A 327 -6.21 -9.25 -2.54
N LYS A 328 -7.30 -9.82 -3.05
CA LYS A 328 -7.41 -11.29 -3.24
C LYS A 328 -6.24 -11.89 -4.01
N ALA A 329 -5.78 -11.23 -5.08
CA ALA A 329 -4.64 -11.69 -5.88
C ALA A 329 -3.29 -11.67 -5.13
N HIS A 330 -3.20 -10.94 -4.01
CA HIS A 330 -1.96 -10.79 -3.23
C HIS A 330 -2.00 -11.58 -1.92
N ARG A 331 -3.03 -12.40 -1.70
CA ARG A 331 -3.20 -13.21 -0.46
C ARG A 331 -1.95 -14.02 -0.14
N ASP A 332 -1.33 -14.64 -1.15
CA ASP A 332 -0.18 -15.53 -0.95
C ASP A 332 1.17 -14.80 -0.92
N ALA A 333 1.18 -13.52 -1.26
CA ALA A 333 2.39 -12.70 -1.29
C ALA A 333 2.50 -11.77 -0.07
N LEU A 334 1.37 -11.27 0.44
CA LEU A 334 1.33 -10.28 1.51
C LEU A 334 0.65 -10.83 2.76
N ARG A 335 1.30 -10.66 3.91
CA ARG A 335 0.72 -10.88 5.24
C ARG A 335 0.42 -9.55 5.92
N VAL A 336 -0.67 -9.47 6.70
CA VAL A 336 -0.87 -8.36 7.65
C VAL A 336 0.30 -8.37 8.63
N ALA A 337 0.87 -7.22 8.95
CA ALA A 337 1.96 -7.13 9.91
C ALA A 337 1.90 -5.85 10.74
N LEU A 338 2.66 -5.85 11.83
CA LEU A 338 3.04 -4.66 12.59
C LEU A 338 4.56 -4.69 12.75
N ALA A 339 5.19 -3.54 12.61
CA ALA A 339 6.64 -3.43 12.65
C ALA A 339 7.11 -2.26 13.51
N GLN A 340 8.23 -2.44 14.21
CA GLN A 340 8.83 -1.39 15.02
C GLN A 340 9.68 -0.47 14.14
N GLU A 341 9.20 0.75 13.95
CA GLU A 341 9.89 1.82 13.24
C GLU A 341 10.63 2.74 14.24
N LYS A 342 11.91 3.01 13.98
CA LYS A 342 12.75 3.97 14.68
C LYS A 342 12.57 5.34 14.04
N ALA A 343 11.82 6.22 14.70
CA ALA A 343 11.62 7.60 14.31
C ALA A 343 12.49 8.51 15.20
N GLY A 344 13.72 8.77 14.77
CA GLY A 344 14.72 9.50 15.56
C GLY A 344 15.11 8.73 16.82
N LYS A 345 14.92 9.33 17.99
CA LYS A 345 15.19 8.69 19.30
C LYS A 345 14.04 7.80 19.80
N LYS A 346 12.87 7.84 19.15
CA LYS A 346 11.68 7.11 19.56
C LYS A 346 11.46 5.87 18.71
N THR A 347 10.84 4.86 19.30
CA THR A 347 10.33 3.69 18.58
C THR A 347 8.81 3.76 18.57
N LYS A 348 8.19 3.48 17.43
CA LYS A 348 6.74 3.35 17.28
C LYS A 348 6.41 2.05 16.57
N LEU A 349 5.29 1.43 16.93
CA LEU A 349 4.77 0.26 16.23
C LEU A 349 3.77 0.72 15.17
N VAL A 350 4.10 0.45 13.90
CA VAL A 350 3.31 0.90 12.74
C VAL A 350 2.62 -0.28 12.05
N PRO A 351 1.39 -0.08 11.52
CA PRO A 351 0.78 -1.02 10.58
C PRO A 351 1.66 -1.23 9.35
N ALA A 352 1.89 -2.50 9.02
CA ALA A 352 2.78 -2.92 7.96
C ALA A 352 2.19 -4.09 7.16
N ARG A 353 2.88 -4.47 6.09
CA ARG A 353 2.71 -5.72 5.37
C ARG A 353 4.05 -6.42 5.34
N LEU A 354 4.03 -7.73 5.53
CA LEU A 354 5.18 -8.58 5.24
C LEU A 354 4.98 -9.13 3.83
N TRP A 355 5.85 -8.73 2.92
CA TRP A 355 5.92 -9.29 1.58
C TRP A 355 6.90 -10.47 1.58
N LEU A 356 6.36 -11.65 1.28
CA LEU A 356 7.09 -12.90 1.27
C LEU A 356 8.02 -13.02 0.06
N ALA A 357 9.24 -13.49 0.32
CA ALA A 357 10.28 -13.71 -0.68
C ALA A 357 9.78 -14.57 -1.85
N GLY A 358 10.11 -14.14 -3.07
CA GLY A 358 9.80 -14.84 -4.32
C GLY A 358 8.32 -14.82 -4.72
N LYS A 359 7.44 -14.22 -3.91
CA LYS A 359 6.01 -14.14 -4.23
C LYS A 359 5.71 -12.87 -5.01
N PRO A 360 5.03 -12.95 -6.16
CA PRO A 360 4.77 -11.77 -6.97
C PRO A 360 3.62 -10.92 -6.41
N ILE A 361 3.69 -9.61 -6.65
CA ILE A 361 2.55 -8.69 -6.48
C ILE A 361 2.35 -7.88 -7.76
N THR A 362 1.10 -7.54 -8.06
CA THR A 362 0.75 -6.74 -9.24
C THR A 362 0.55 -5.28 -8.84
N ASP A 363 1.17 -4.38 -9.58
CA ASP A 363 0.83 -2.96 -9.58
C ASP A 363 -0.42 -2.76 -10.45
N TYR A 364 -1.53 -2.39 -9.81
CA TYR A 364 -2.79 -2.17 -10.52
C TYR A 364 -2.86 -0.81 -11.22
N GLN A 365 -1.83 0.04 -11.15
CA GLN A 365 -1.78 1.21 -12.02
C GLN A 365 -1.15 0.83 -13.36
N TRP A 366 -1.84 1.12 -14.47
CA TRP A 366 -1.28 0.86 -15.79
C TRP A 366 -0.08 1.78 -16.07
N ARG A 367 0.85 1.26 -16.87
CA ARG A 367 1.89 2.03 -17.57
C ARG A 367 1.61 2.01 -19.06
N PHE A 368 2.11 2.99 -19.80
CA PHE A 368 1.77 3.20 -21.20
C PHE A 368 3.01 3.53 -22.01
N ASN A 369 3.03 3.15 -23.29
CA ASN A 369 3.99 3.72 -24.22
C ASN A 369 3.63 5.17 -24.59
N ARG A 370 4.54 5.88 -25.26
CA ARG A 370 4.34 7.27 -25.69
C ARG A 370 3.02 7.48 -26.44
N LYS A 371 2.71 6.60 -27.40
CA LYS A 371 1.52 6.70 -28.24
C LYS A 371 0.22 6.68 -27.42
N ALA A 372 0.12 5.75 -26.47
CA ALA A 372 -1.02 5.66 -25.56
C ALA A 372 -1.07 6.87 -24.60
N ALA A 373 0.08 7.34 -24.12
CA ALA A 373 0.18 8.50 -23.24
C ALA A 373 -0.32 9.79 -23.91
N GLU A 374 0.07 10.05 -25.17
CA GLU A 374 -0.41 11.22 -25.92
C GLU A 374 -1.93 11.21 -26.11
N ALA A 375 -2.52 10.02 -26.35
CA ALA A 375 -3.97 9.88 -26.44
C ALA A 375 -4.67 10.15 -25.11
N ILE A 376 -4.07 9.72 -23.98
CA ILE A 376 -4.56 10.03 -22.64
C ILE A 376 -4.47 11.54 -22.37
N GLU A 377 -3.34 12.18 -22.66
CA GLU A 377 -3.16 13.62 -22.48
C GLU A 377 -4.19 14.44 -23.28
N ALA A 378 -4.45 14.05 -24.53
CA ALA A 378 -5.49 14.67 -25.34
C ALA A 378 -6.90 14.50 -24.74
N ALA A 379 -7.23 13.30 -24.26
CA ALA A 379 -8.51 13.02 -23.60
C ALA A 379 -8.66 13.77 -22.26
N LEU A 380 -7.59 13.89 -21.49
CA LEU A 380 -7.54 14.67 -20.25
C LEU A 380 -7.82 16.15 -20.52
N LYS A 381 -7.16 16.72 -21.53
CA LYS A 381 -7.38 18.12 -21.94
C LYS A 381 -8.83 18.35 -22.39
N ALA A 382 -9.39 17.44 -23.18
CA ALA A 382 -10.76 17.55 -23.67
C ALA A 382 -11.84 17.36 -22.57
N THR A 383 -11.46 16.88 -21.38
CA THR A 383 -12.36 16.69 -20.23
C THR A 383 -12.05 17.63 -19.06
N GLU A 384 -11.10 18.54 -19.22
CA GLU A 384 -10.57 19.41 -18.16
C GLU A 384 -11.66 20.27 -17.51
N GLU A 385 -12.41 21.04 -18.29
CA GLU A 385 -13.45 21.94 -17.76
C GLU A 385 -14.50 21.19 -16.92
N LYS A 386 -14.93 20.01 -17.39
CA LYS A 386 -15.92 19.18 -16.68
C LYS A 386 -15.36 18.66 -15.36
N ARG A 387 -14.09 18.29 -15.35
CA ARG A 387 -13.38 17.80 -14.16
C ARG A 387 -13.16 18.94 -13.16
N GLU A 388 -12.70 20.11 -13.60
CA GLU A 388 -12.52 21.28 -12.74
C GLU A 388 -13.83 21.75 -12.11
N ALA A 389 -14.91 21.82 -12.90
CA ALA A 389 -16.24 22.16 -12.39
C ALA A 389 -16.74 21.14 -11.34
N TRP A 390 -16.40 19.86 -11.49
CA TRP A 390 -16.71 18.84 -10.49
C TRP A 390 -15.84 18.98 -9.24
N GLU A 391 -14.52 19.14 -9.37
CA GLU A 391 -13.60 19.34 -8.25
C GLU A 391 -13.97 20.58 -7.42
N ALA A 392 -14.39 21.67 -8.06
CA ALA A 392 -14.87 22.88 -7.39
C ALA A 392 -16.14 22.65 -6.56
N LYS A 393 -17.06 21.78 -7.04
CA LYS A 393 -18.26 21.40 -6.29
C LYS A 393 -17.93 20.55 -5.06
N GLN A 394 -16.92 19.69 -5.15
CA GLN A 394 -16.46 18.85 -4.03
C GLN A 394 -15.76 19.66 -2.92
N LYS A 395 -15.15 20.81 -3.25
CA LYS A 395 -14.50 21.69 -2.27
C LYS A 395 -15.46 22.59 -1.49
N ARG A 396 -16.78 22.54 -1.75
CA ARG A 396 -17.75 23.32 -0.97
C ARG A 396 -17.84 22.74 0.45
N PRO A 397 -17.67 23.56 1.52
CA PRO A 397 -17.77 23.06 2.87
C PRO A 397 -19.16 22.48 3.11
N GLN A 398 -19.21 21.31 3.74
CA GLN A 398 -20.45 20.77 4.30
C GLN A 398 -21.12 21.87 5.15
N PRO A 399 -22.45 22.06 5.04
CA PRO A 399 -23.13 23.06 5.86
C PRO A 399 -22.83 22.76 7.32
N LYS A 400 -22.33 23.78 8.04
CA LYS A 400 -22.25 23.73 9.49
C LYS A 400 -23.69 23.53 9.97
N ASN A 401 -24.00 22.33 10.47
CA ASN A 401 -25.24 22.11 11.20
C ASN A 401 -25.27 23.15 12.33
N LYS A 402 -26.29 24.02 12.27
CA LYS A 402 -26.60 24.98 13.32
C LYS A 402 -27.21 24.25 14.51
#